data_AF-A0A4S0MQR2-F1
#
_entry.id   AF-A0A4S0MQR2-F1
#
_cell.length_a   1.000
_cell.length_b   1.000
_cell.length_c   1.000
_cell.angle_alpha   90.00
_cell.angle_beta   90.00
_cell.angle_gamma   90.00
#
_symmetry.space_group_name_H-M   'P 1'
#
loop_
_entity.id
_entity.type
_entity.pdbx_description
1 polymer ?
#
loop_
_entity_poly.entity_id
_entity_poly.type
_entity_poly.pdbx_seq_one_letter_code
_entity_poly.pdbx_strand_id
1 'polypeptide(L)' 'MAVYVDAAIWKWAGHRWCHLMADDTDELHRFAAELALKRSSYQGPPKTSAPHYD' A
#
# COMPACT_ATOMS: atom_id res chain seq x y z
N MET A 1 -9.25 -4.24 -11.92
CA MET A 1 -8.68 -3.84 -10.63
C MET A 1 -7.80 -2.64 -10.88
N ALA A 2 -8.23 -1.47 -10.43
CA ALA A 2 -7.41 -0.27 -10.46
C ALA A 2 -6.61 -0.21 -9.16
N VAL A 3 -5.34 0.15 -9.26
CA VAL A 3 -4.48 0.40 -8.12
C VAL A 3 -3.88 1.79 -8.29
N TYR A 4 -3.76 2.50 -7.18
CA TYR A 4 -3.30 3.87 -7.14
C TYR A 4 -2.00 3.91 -6.35
N VAL A 5 -1.03 4.64 -6.87
CA VAL A 5 0.19 4.99 -6.15
C VAL A 5 0.32 6.49 -6.09
N ASP A 6 0.76 7.01 -4.95
CA ASP A 6 1.14 8.41 -4.86
C ASP A 6 2.59 8.61 -5.36
N ALA A 7 3.04 9.86 -5.33
CA ALA A 7 4.43 10.16 -5.67
C ALA A 7 5.36 9.50 -4.65
N ALA A 8 6.40 8.81 -5.14
CA ALA A 8 7.40 8.19 -4.28
C ALA A 8 8.31 9.24 -3.60
N ILE A 9 7.82 9.87 -2.53
CA ILE A 9 8.49 10.95 -1.80
C ILE A 9 9.11 10.49 -0.47
N TRP A 10 8.68 9.34 0.04
CA TRP A 10 9.08 8.84 1.36
C TRP A 10 10.45 8.16 1.30
N LYS A 11 11.45 8.70 2.01
CA LYS A 11 12.81 8.13 2.02
C LYS A 11 12.97 7.12 3.15
N TRP A 12 13.15 5.85 2.82
CA TRP A 12 13.40 4.79 3.81
C TRP A 12 14.23 3.65 3.21
N ALA A 13 15.09 3.03 4.03
CA ALA A 13 15.95 1.91 3.62
C ALA A 13 16.74 2.12 2.31
N GLY A 14 17.18 3.36 2.03
CA GLY A 14 17.93 3.69 0.79
C GLY A 14 17.07 3.89 -0.47
N HIS A 15 15.75 3.78 -0.36
CA HIS A 15 14.80 3.92 -1.46
C HIS A 15 13.80 5.07 -1.22
N ARG A 16 13.08 5.41 -2.29
CA ARG A 16 11.88 6.25 -2.22
C ARG A 16 10.65 5.35 -2.35
N TRP A 17 9.71 5.52 -1.44
CA TRP A 17 8.51 4.71 -1.31
C TRP A 17 7.28 5.56 -1.59
N CYS A 18 6.23 4.89 -2.06
CA CYS A 18 4.90 5.44 -2.32
C CYS A 18 3.87 4.54 -1.64
N HIS A 19 2.73 5.11 -1.26
CA HIS A 19 1.62 4.31 -0.78
C HIS A 19 0.94 3.59 -1.94
N LEU A 20 0.62 2.33 -1.75
CA LEU A 20 -0.23 1.56 -2.66
C LEU A 20 -1.65 1.50 -2.08
N MET A 21 -2.65 1.89 -2.88
CA MET A 21 -4.06 1.95 -2.53
C MET A 21 -4.94 1.32 -3.62
N ALA A 22 -6.19 1.02 -3.29
CA ALA A 22 -7.23 0.61 -4.22
C ALA A 22 -8.60 1.08 -3.73
N ASP A 23 -9.63 0.98 -4.57
CA ASP A 23 -11.00 1.36 -4.22
C ASP A 23 -11.62 0.41 -3.17
N ASP A 24 -11.18 -0.85 -3.17
CA ASP A 24 -11.59 -1.87 -2.21
C ASP A 24 -10.39 -2.55 -1.53
N THR A 25 -10.57 -2.98 -0.28
CA THR A 25 -9.49 -3.56 0.52
C THR A 25 -9.10 -4.96 0.06
N ASP A 26 -10.03 -5.76 -0.46
CA ASP A 26 -9.72 -7.08 -1.02
C ASP A 26 -8.96 -6.96 -2.34
N GLU A 27 -9.29 -5.96 -3.16
CA GLU A 27 -8.52 -5.61 -4.35
C GLU A 27 -7.08 -5.22 -3.99
N LEU A 28 -6.91 -4.33 -3.00
CA LEU A 28 -5.60 -3.93 -2.50
C LEU A 28 -4.78 -5.14 -2.02
N HIS A 29 -5.41 -6.03 -1.25
CA HIS A 29 -4.75 -7.23 -0.72
C HIS A 29 -4.35 -8.23 -1.81
N ARG A 30 -5.21 -8.44 -2.81
CA ARG A 30 -4.92 -9.32 -3.94
C ARG A 30 -3.72 -8.82 -4.72
N PHE A 31 -3.70 -7.53 -5.04
CA PHE A 31 -2.58 -6.94 -5.79
C PHE A 31 -1.28 -6.92 -4.98
N ALA A 32 -1.34 -6.60 -3.68
CA ALA A 32 -0.17 -6.63 -2.81
C ALA A 32 0.44 -8.05 -2.72
N ALA A 33 -0.39 -9.09 -2.72
CA ALA A 33 0.08 -10.48 -2.74
C ALA A 33 0.76 -10.84 -4.07
N GLU A 34 0.27 -10.35 -5.21
CA GLU A 34 0.91 -10.52 -6.52
C GLU A 34 2.30 -9.85 -6.57
N LEU A 35 2.49 -8.74 -5.86
CA LEU A 35 3.78 -8.06 -5.67
C LEU A 35 4.67 -8.68 -4.59
N ALA A 36 4.24 -9.76 -3.94
CA ALA A 36 4.91 -10.39 -2.81
C ALA A 36 5.16 -9.44 -1.61
N LEU A 37 4.30 -8.42 -1.43
CA LEU A 37 4.33 -7.57 -0.25
C LEU A 37 3.87 -8.35 0.99
N LYS A 38 4.51 -8.07 2.13
CA LYS A 38 4.13 -8.71 3.39
C LYS A 38 2.81 -8.12 3.87
N ARG A 39 1.88 -8.97 4.33
CA ARG A 39 0.62 -8.52 4.96
C ARG A 39 0.85 -7.62 6.18
N SER A 40 2.02 -7.71 6.82
CA SER A 40 2.41 -6.82 7.92
C SER A 40 2.71 -5.38 7.49
N SER A 41 2.95 -5.13 6.20
CA SER A 41 3.11 -3.78 5.64
C SER A 41 1.76 -3.09 5.36
N TYR A 42 0.64 -3.81 5.52
CA TYR A 42 -0.69 -3.21 5.43
C TYR A 42 -0.95 -2.27 6.61
N GLN A 43 -1.45 -1.08 6.31
CA GLN A 43 -1.96 -0.13 7.29
C GLN A 43 -3.40 0.27 6.94
N GLY A 44 -4.25 0.41 7.96
CA GLY A 44 -5.64 0.80 7.76
C GLY A 44 -6.32 1.34 9.04
N PRO A 45 -7.57 1.81 8.93
CA PRO A 45 -8.35 2.30 10.07
C PRO A 45 -8.49 1.27 11.20
N PRO A 46 -8.54 1.73 12.47
CA PRO A 46 -8.50 3.12 12.91
C PRO A 46 -7.09 3.70 13.03
N LYS A 47 -6.03 2.95 12.68
CA LYS A 47 -4.64 3.40 12.88
C LYS A 47 -4.22 4.44 11.84
N THR A 48 -4.71 4.31 10.61
CA THR A 48 -4.53 5.27 9.52
C THR A 48 -5.90 5.69 8.97
N SER A 49 -5.95 6.82 8.28
CA SER A 49 -7.22 7.32 7.71
C SER A 49 -7.71 6.50 6.51
N ALA A 50 -6.83 5.78 5.82
CA ALA A 50 -7.17 4.99 4.62
C ALA A 50 -6.36 3.68 4.56
N PRO A 51 -6.93 2.59 4.03
CA PRO A 51 -6.22 1.34 3.73
C PRO A 51 -5.10 1.56 2.71
N HIS A 52 -3.88 1.15 3.02
CA HIS A 52 -2.75 1.20 2.10
C HIS A 52 -1.67 0.16 2.45
N TYR A 53 -0.72 -0.05 1.54
CA TYR A 53 0.57 -0.66 1.81
C TYR A 53 1.68 0.38 1.62
N ASP A 54 2.71 0.28 2.46
CA ASP A 54 4.00 0.96 2.28
C ASP A 54 5.05 0.05 1.63
#